data_AF-A0A1F2UJP8-F1
#
_entry.id   AF-A0A1F2UJP8-F1
#
_cell.length_a   1.000
_cell.length_b   1.000
_cell.length_c   1.000
_cell.angle_alpha   90.00
_cell.angle_beta   90.00
_cell.angle_gamma   90.00
#
_symmetry.space_group_name_H-M   'P 1'
#
loop_
_entity.id
_entity.type
_entity.pdbx_description
1 polymer ?
#
loop_
_entity_poly.entity_id
_entity_poly.type
_entity_poly.pdbx_seq_one_letter_code
_entity_poly.pdbx_strand_id
1 'polypeptide(L)' 'MSPAEQEHQLEEAGRRMPVEDSYIAATARRHGLTIATGNEQDFRRPGLKVFNPFKDLSNP' A
#
# COMPACT_ATOMS: atom_id res chain seq x y z
N MET A 1 10.09 24.08 -9.88
CA MET A 1 9.45 22.87 -9.36
C MET A 1 8.64 22.26 -10.50
N SER A 2 8.93 21.02 -10.87
CA SER A 2 8.20 20.34 -11.94
C SER A 2 6.85 19.81 -11.42
N PRO A 3 5.85 19.62 -12.28
CA PRO A 3 4.57 19.02 -11.88
C PRO A 3 4.72 17.67 -11.16
N ALA A 4 5.73 16.88 -11.52
CA ALA A 4 6.05 15.60 -10.89
C ALA A 4 6.51 15.75 -9.43
N GLU A 5 7.19 16.86 -9.09
CA GLU A 5 7.59 17.14 -7.71
C GLU A 5 6.39 17.55 -6.84
N GLN A 6 5.37 18.20 -7.42
CA GLN A 6 4.13 18.54 -6.72
C GLN A 6 3.25 17.32 -6.46
N GLU A 7 3.18 16.38 -7.41
CA GLU A 7 2.46 15.12 -7.23
C GLU A 7 3.09 14.28 -6.10
N HIS A 8 4.42 14.19 -6.08
CA HIS A 8 5.15 13.50 -5.02
C HIS A 8 4.87 14.10 -3.64
N GLN A 9 4.87 15.44 -3.51
CA GLN A 9 4.58 16.10 -2.23
C GLN A 9 3.12 15.94 -1.76
N LEU A 10 2.16 15.76 -2.68
CA LEU A 10 0.76 15.47 -2.34
C LEU A 10 0.55 13.99 -2.00
N GLU A 11 1.35 13.09 -2.56
CA GLU A 11 1.44 11.68 -2.16
C GLU A 11 2.07 11.53 -0.76
N GLU A 12 3.13 12.28 -0.46
CA GLU A 12 3.81 12.31 0.84
C GLU A 12 2.89 12.78 2.00
N ALA A 13 1.77 13.45 1.71
CA ALA A 13 0.75 13.82 2.70
C ALA A 13 -0.19 12.65 3.10
N GLY A 14 0.06 11.43 2.61
CA GLY A 14 -0.59 10.19 3.08
C GLY A 14 -2.07 10.05 2.70
N ARG A 15 -2.54 10.80 1.69
CA ARG A 15 -3.99 11.01 1.50
C ARG A 15 -4.62 10.40 0.26
N ARG A 16 -3.87 9.83 -0.68
CA ARG A 16 -4.46 9.02 -1.76
C ARG A 16 -3.63 7.77 -2.02
N MET A 17 -4.31 6.63 -2.06
CA MET A 17 -3.72 5.38 -2.51
C MET A 17 -3.68 5.45 -4.03
N PRO A 18 -2.58 5.07 -4.69
CA PRO A 18 -2.51 4.95 -6.14
C PRO A 18 -3.69 4.13 -6.69
N VAL A 19 -4.05 4.36 -7.95
CA VAL A 19 -5.22 3.71 -8.55
C VAL A 19 -5.01 2.20 -8.62
N GLU A 20 -3.79 1.78 -8.94
CA GLU A 20 -3.34 0.40 -9.02
C GLU A 20 -3.49 -0.31 -7.66
N ASP A 21 -2.98 0.31 -6.60
CA ASP A 21 -3.10 -0.19 -5.22
C ASP A 21 -4.55 -0.25 -4.76
N SER A 22 -5.39 0.67 -5.24
CA SER A 22 -6.82 0.70 -4.95
C SER A 22 -7.54 -0.52 -5.53
N TYR A 23 -7.16 -1.00 -6.72
CA TYR A 23 -7.72 -2.22 -7.30
C TYR A 23 -7.33 -3.46 -6.49
N ILE A 24 -6.08 -3.54 -6.04
CA ILE A 24 -5.59 -4.63 -5.18
C ILE A 24 -6.37 -4.63 -3.86
N ALA A 25 -6.48 -3.47 -3.20
CA ALA A 25 -7.21 -3.30 -1.95
C ALA A 25 -8.70 -3.66 -2.07
N ALA A 26 -9.37 -3.19 -3.13
CA ALA A 26 -10.77 -3.48 -3.36
C ALA A 26 -11.02 -4.98 -3.56
N THR A 27 -10.16 -5.66 -4.33
CA THR A 27 -10.23 -7.09 -4.57
C THR A 27 -10.01 -7.87 -3.27
N ALA A 28 -8.95 -7.55 -2.54
CA ALA A 28 -8.65 -8.23 -1.27
C ALA A 28 -9.79 -8.06 -0.26
N ARG A 29 -10.33 -6.86 -0.12
CA ARG A 29 -11.46 -6.59 0.78
C ARG A 29 -12.73 -7.34 0.36
N ARG A 30 -13.08 -7.32 -0.93
CA ARG A 30 -14.29 -7.97 -1.45
C ARG A 30 -14.27 -9.48 -1.23
N HIS A 31 -13.10 -10.10 -1.30
CA HIS A 31 -12.92 -11.54 -1.24
C HIS A 31 -12.34 -12.04 0.10
N GLY A 32 -12.11 -11.15 1.07
CA GLY A 32 -11.57 -11.50 2.39
C GLY A 32 -10.12 -11.99 2.38
N LEU A 33 -9.34 -11.60 1.37
CA LEU A 33 -7.94 -12.02 1.17
C LEU A 33 -6.97 -11.17 1.99
N THR A 34 -5.76 -11.68 2.16
CA THR A 34 -4.63 -10.98 2.77
C THR A 34 -3.68 -10.48 1.68
N ILE A 35 -3.33 -9.19 1.73
CA ILE A 35 -2.36 -8.59 0.81
C ILE A 35 -0.95 -8.90 1.33
N ALA A 36 -0.16 -9.63 0.54
CA ALA A 36 1.25 -9.85 0.81
C ALA A 36 2.11 -8.80 0.07
N THR A 37 2.76 -7.87 0.78
CA THR A 37 3.51 -6.76 0.14
C THR A 37 4.67 -6.25 1.00
N GLY A 38 5.74 -5.78 0.36
CA GLY A 38 6.81 -5.04 1.02
C GLY A 38 6.43 -3.61 1.41
N ASN A 39 5.44 -3.03 0.72
CA ASN A 39 4.97 -1.64 0.91
C ASN A 39 3.76 -1.61 1.86
N GLU A 40 3.85 -2.31 3.00
CA GLU A 40 2.69 -2.51 3.88
C GLU A 40 2.04 -1.22 4.40
N GLN A 41 2.80 -0.12 4.48
CA GLN A 41 2.33 1.17 5.01
C GLN A 41 1.20 1.74 4.15
N ASP A 42 1.29 1.60 2.83
CA ASP A 42 0.31 2.12 1.88
C ASP A 42 -1.04 1.40 1.99
N PHE A 43 -1.00 0.15 2.47
CA PHE A 43 -2.16 -0.73 2.65
C PHE A 43 -2.69 -0.78 4.09
N ARG A 44 -2.12 -0.02 5.04
CA ARG A 44 -2.66 0.09 6.42
C ARG A 44 -3.95 0.91 6.45
N ARG A 45 -5.04 0.32 5.94
CA ARG A 45 -6.38 0.91 5.92
C ARG A 45 -7.39 0.00 6.63
N PRO A 46 -8.45 0.58 7.24
CA PRO A 46 -9.49 -0.22 7.89
C PRO A 46 -10.10 -1.25 6.93
N GLY A 47 -10.21 -2.50 7.40
CA GLY A 47 -10.83 -3.59 6.64
C GLY A 47 -9.90 -4.33 5.66
N LEU A 48 -8.62 -3.96 5.59
CA LEU A 48 -7.60 -4.73 4.86
C LEU A 48 -6.79 -5.60 5.82
N LYS A 49 -6.48 -6.82 5.39
CA LYS A 49 -5.49 -7.69 6.03
C LYS A 49 -4.19 -7.57 5.24
N VAL A 50 -3.09 -7.26 5.91
CA VAL A 50 -1.78 -7.03 5.26
C VAL A 50 -0.72 -7.86 5.97
N PHE A 51 0.11 -8.53 5.19
CA PHE A 51 1.27 -9.30 5.63
C PHE A 51 2.50 -8.83 4.85
N ASN A 52 3.58 -8.50 5.53
CA ASN A 52 4.85 -8.18 4.89
C ASN A 52 5.80 -9.38 5.00
N PRO A 53 6.04 -10.14 3.92
CA PRO A 53 6.89 -11.34 3.96
C PRO A 53 8.37 -11.02 4.17
N PHE A 54 8.78 -9.75 4.09
CA PHE A 54 10.17 -9.33 4.19
C PHE A 54 10.58 -8.87 5.59
N LYS A 55 9.64 -8.75 6.53
CA LYS A 55 9.93 -8.24 7.88
C LYS A 55 10.82 -9.13 8.73
N ASP A 56 10.80 -10.44 8.49
CA ASP A 56 11.55 -11.43 9.28
C ASP A 56 12.59 -12.21 8.45
N LEU A 57 13.03 -11.67 7.30
CA LEU A 57 14.09 -12.28 6.49
C LEU A 57 15.51 -12.06 7.07
N SER A 58 15.63 -11.78 8.37
CA SER A 58 16.90 -11.50 9.06
C SER A 58 17.70 -12.75 9.44
N ASN A 59 17.52 -13.88 8.75
CA ASN A 59 18.33 -15.07 8.99
C ASN A 59 18.79 -15.71 7.66
N PRO A 60 20.04 -15.47 7.22
CA PRO A 60 20.70 -16.32 6.23
C PRO A 60 21.01 -17.72 6.78
#